data_AF-A0A9D2MC63-F1
#
_entry.id   AF-A0A9D2MC63-F1
#
_cell.length_a   1.000
_cell.length_b   1.000
_cell.length_c   1.000
_cell.angle_alpha   90.00
_cell.angle_beta   90.00
_cell.angle_gamma   90.00
#
_symmetry.space_group_name_H-M   'P 1'
#
loop_
_entity.id
_entity.type
_entity.pdbx_description
1 polymer ?
#
loop_
_entity_poly.entity_id
_entity_poly.type
_entity_poly.pdbx_seq_one_letter_code
_entity_poly.pdbx_strand_id
1 'polypeptide(L)'
;MSNPRLFALYHYLLERRQATAPELARRFEVSVRTIYRDVDALSAAGVPVYAVPGRGGGIALLDHCVLERAAFSQAEQAQLLTALQSLPDSVRAEAAGTLDKLAALFRQRAPDWLQVDLSHWGSAAPDHAKFQRLKQAILERRPISFRYMRSSGQAALRRVLPARLVFKGRAWYLQGFCLDRKDYRTFKVSRMLDLAVQEESFDRPLVPPPIQAAQAEPPFPVPLTLSFAPWMAHRVYDEFAEDCIVPQADGSFLVQVVFPEDQWLYGYLLSFGAAVEVLAPASLRRRLGLLAREIARGCLDPDSACQVSCAKMEPSQFKEVSHMQFHSGDFCQSCGMPLSEAALRGSEADGTPSPHYCKYCYQNGAFTGEMTMEEMIEFCTPILVREHPELSAEQARAQMHQFFPLLLRWRKK
;
A
#
# COMPACT_ATOMS: atom_id res chain seq x y z
N MET A 1 -25.97 -35.30 14.44
CA MET A 1 -26.11 -36.76 14.19
C MET A 1 -24.85 -37.48 14.65
N SER A 2 -24.84 -38.11 15.83
CA SER A 2 -23.62 -38.69 16.44
C SER A 2 -23.27 -40.13 15.99
N ASN A 3 -23.75 -40.58 14.83
CA ASN A 3 -23.45 -41.93 14.33
C ASN A 3 -22.79 -41.83 12.93
N PRO A 4 -21.46 -42.01 12.81
CA PRO A 4 -20.74 -41.91 11.53
C PRO A 4 -21.27 -42.88 10.47
N ARG A 5 -21.91 -43.98 10.87
CA ARG A 5 -22.53 -44.95 9.94
C ARG A 5 -23.80 -44.40 9.27
N LEU A 6 -24.64 -43.65 9.99
CA LEU A 6 -25.86 -43.05 9.41
C LEU A 6 -25.50 -42.03 8.33
N PHE A 7 -24.46 -41.24 8.57
CA PHE A 7 -23.96 -40.28 7.60
C PHE A 7 -23.36 -40.98 6.37
N ALA A 8 -22.58 -42.06 6.57
CA ALA A 8 -22.04 -42.85 5.47
C ALA A 8 -23.12 -43.55 4.63
N LEU A 9 -24.18 -44.06 5.28
CA LEU A 9 -25.35 -44.64 4.60
C LEU A 9 -26.08 -43.60 3.74
N TYR A 10 -26.31 -42.40 4.28
CA TYR A 10 -26.92 -41.30 3.55
C TYR A 10 -26.11 -40.88 2.31
N HIS A 11 -24.80 -40.68 2.46
CA HIS A 11 -23.92 -40.31 1.34
C HIS A 11 -23.88 -41.38 0.24
N TYR A 12 -23.87 -42.66 0.63
CA TYR A 12 -23.89 -43.76 -0.32
C TYR A 12 -25.18 -43.79 -1.16
N LEU A 13 -26.33 -43.51 -0.55
CA LEU A 13 -27.61 -43.44 -1.25
C LEU A 13 -27.71 -42.21 -2.17
N LEU A 14 -27.04 -41.09 -1.83
CA LEU A 14 -26.93 -39.92 -2.70
C LEU A 14 -26.16 -40.23 -4.00
N GLU A 15 -25.06 -40.98 -3.91
CA GLU A 15 -24.20 -41.27 -5.07
C GLU A 15 -24.79 -42.32 -6.00
N ARG A 16 -25.35 -43.40 -5.45
CA ARG A 16 -25.81 -44.56 -6.24
C ARG A 16 -27.30 -44.58 -6.56
N ARG A 17 -28.06 -43.60 -6.03
CA ARG A 17 -29.52 -43.42 -6.10
C ARG A 17 -30.35 -44.55 -5.48
N GLN A 18 -29.89 -45.80 -5.54
CA GLN A 18 -30.62 -46.96 -5.04
C GLN A 18 -29.66 -48.09 -4.64
N ALA A 19 -29.95 -48.79 -3.54
CA ALA A 19 -29.22 -49.98 -3.12
C ALA A 19 -30.09 -50.94 -2.31
N THR A 20 -29.83 -52.24 -2.40
CA THR A 20 -30.58 -53.24 -1.62
C THR A 20 -30.06 -53.34 -0.18
N ALA A 21 -30.94 -53.71 0.76
CA ALA A 21 -30.54 -53.91 2.17
C ALA A 21 -29.39 -54.93 2.34
N PRO A 22 -29.33 -56.06 1.59
CA PRO A 22 -28.19 -56.98 1.63
C PRO A 22 -26.89 -56.41 1.06
N GLU A 23 -26.94 -55.51 0.08
CA GLU A 23 -25.74 -54.81 -0.42
C GLU A 23 -25.20 -53.83 0.61
N LEU A 24 -26.08 -53.04 1.22
CA LEU A 24 -25.73 -52.11 2.29
C LEU A 24 -25.16 -52.86 3.51
N ALA A 25 -25.77 -53.97 3.89
CA ALA A 25 -25.31 -54.84 4.97
C ALA A 25 -23.88 -55.34 4.74
N ARG A 26 -23.59 -55.83 3.51
CA ARG A 26 -22.22 -56.25 3.12
C ARG A 26 -21.24 -55.08 3.10
N ARG A 27 -21.65 -53.92 2.59
CA ARG A 27 -20.79 -52.73 2.44
C ARG A 27 -20.36 -52.13 3.78
N PHE A 28 -21.27 -52.12 4.74
CA PHE A 28 -21.06 -51.55 6.07
C PHE A 28 -20.73 -52.61 7.13
N GLU A 29 -20.57 -53.87 6.73
CA GLU A 29 -20.21 -55.00 7.61
C GLU A 29 -21.17 -55.17 8.80
N VAL A 30 -22.47 -55.01 8.54
CA VAL A 30 -23.54 -55.10 9.54
C VAL A 30 -24.65 -56.05 9.10
N SER A 31 -25.52 -56.43 10.02
CA SER A 31 -26.72 -57.20 9.68
C SER A 31 -27.72 -56.37 8.87
N VAL A 32 -28.53 -57.05 8.04
CA VAL A 32 -29.66 -56.43 7.33
C VAL A 32 -30.63 -55.74 8.30
N ARG A 33 -30.84 -56.32 9.49
CA ARG A 33 -31.66 -55.71 10.54
C ARG A 33 -31.11 -54.37 11.03
N THR A 34 -29.78 -54.24 11.08
CA THR A 34 -29.11 -52.97 11.44
C THR A 34 -29.33 -51.91 10.36
N ILE A 35 -29.28 -52.29 9.07
CA ILE A 35 -29.57 -51.37 7.97
C ILE A 35 -30.98 -50.83 8.05
N TYR A 36 -31.99 -51.68 8.30
CA TYR A 36 -33.36 -51.20 8.47
C TYR A 36 -33.48 -50.25 9.68
N ARG A 37 -32.84 -50.57 10.80
CA ARG A 37 -32.81 -49.67 11.97
C ARG A 37 -32.17 -48.32 11.66
N ASP A 38 -31.13 -48.32 10.82
CA ASP A 38 -30.44 -47.10 10.40
C ASP A 38 -31.28 -46.29 9.40
N VAL A 39 -32.02 -46.96 8.52
CA VAL A 39 -33.00 -46.32 7.62
C VAL A 39 -34.16 -45.70 8.41
N ASP A 40 -34.65 -46.39 9.43
CA ASP A 40 -35.67 -45.86 10.35
C ASP A 40 -35.15 -44.63 11.08
N ALA A 41 -33.88 -44.64 11.51
CA ALA A 41 -33.23 -43.49 12.14
C ALA A 41 -33.05 -42.31 11.17
N LEU A 42 -32.75 -42.57 9.89
CA LEU A 42 -32.71 -41.53 8.85
C LEU A 42 -34.10 -40.95 8.60
N SER A 43 -35.13 -41.79 8.51
CA SER A 43 -36.51 -41.36 8.36
C SER A 43 -36.98 -40.51 9.55
N ALA A 44 -36.69 -40.94 10.77
CA ALA A 44 -36.97 -40.20 12.00
C ALA A 44 -36.22 -38.86 12.09
N ALA A 45 -35.08 -38.73 11.40
CA ALA A 45 -34.32 -37.49 11.28
C ALA A 45 -34.82 -36.57 10.14
N GLY A 46 -35.93 -36.90 9.48
CA GLY A 46 -36.52 -36.10 8.41
C GLY A 46 -35.91 -36.33 7.03
N VAL A 47 -35.09 -37.38 6.85
CA VAL A 47 -34.57 -37.76 5.53
C VAL A 47 -35.63 -38.59 4.81
N PRO A 48 -36.11 -38.18 3.62
CA PRO A 48 -37.17 -38.88 2.90
C PRO A 48 -36.61 -40.11 2.16
N VAL A 49 -36.30 -41.15 2.95
CA VAL A 49 -35.89 -42.47 2.47
C VAL A 49 -37.14 -43.32 2.19
N TYR A 50 -37.14 -44.05 1.09
CA TYR A 50 -38.18 -45.02 0.77
C TYR A 50 -37.57 -46.36 0.34
N ALA A 51 -38.36 -47.43 0.46
CA ALA A 51 -37.97 -48.76 0.03
C ALA A 51 -38.97 -49.27 -1.02
N VAL A 52 -38.48 -49.65 -2.19
CA VAL A 52 -39.29 -50.28 -3.24
C VAL A 52 -39.13 -51.79 -3.15
N PRO A 53 -40.20 -52.57 -2.90
CA PRO A 53 -40.13 -54.02 -2.95
C PRO A 53 -40.13 -54.56 -4.39
N GLY A 54 -39.45 -55.68 -4.66
CA GLY A 54 -39.48 -56.40 -5.94
C GLY A 54 -38.12 -56.60 -6.62
N ARG A 55 -38.11 -57.24 -7.80
CA ARG A 55 -36.90 -57.38 -8.66
C ARG A 55 -36.53 -56.00 -9.21
N GLY A 56 -35.35 -55.50 -8.85
CA GLY A 56 -34.93 -54.12 -9.12
C GLY A 56 -35.35 -53.11 -8.05
N GLY A 57 -35.93 -53.59 -6.94
CA GLY A 57 -36.25 -52.81 -5.76
C GLY A 57 -35.02 -52.51 -4.88
N GLY A 58 -35.16 -51.57 -3.95
CA GLY A 58 -34.07 -51.13 -3.08
C GLY A 58 -34.46 -49.95 -2.21
N ILE A 59 -33.56 -49.61 -1.29
CA ILE A 59 -33.61 -48.41 -0.46
C ILE A 59 -33.06 -47.26 -1.31
N ALA A 60 -33.81 -46.17 -1.40
CA ALA A 60 -33.49 -45.00 -2.20
C ALA A 60 -33.91 -43.70 -1.48
N LEU A 61 -33.31 -42.58 -1.89
CA LEU A 61 -33.72 -41.24 -1.48
C LEU A 61 -34.71 -40.69 -2.50
N LEU A 62 -35.78 -40.02 -2.05
CA LEU A 62 -36.75 -39.40 -2.97
C LEU A 62 -36.03 -38.45 -3.93
N ASP A 63 -36.37 -38.55 -5.22
CA ASP A 63 -35.64 -38.02 -6.38
C ASP A 63 -35.81 -36.49 -6.54
N HIS A 64 -35.60 -35.74 -5.46
CA HIS A 64 -35.60 -34.28 -5.30
C HIS A 64 -35.28 -33.94 -3.83
N CYS A 65 -34.42 -34.73 -3.17
CA CYS A 65 -33.70 -34.34 -1.96
C CYS A 65 -32.80 -33.15 -2.26
N VAL A 66 -33.42 -31.98 -2.47
CA VAL A 66 -32.81 -30.71 -2.08
C VAL A 66 -32.37 -30.93 -0.64
N LEU A 67 -31.12 -30.56 -0.32
CA LEU A 67 -30.59 -30.48 1.03
C LEU A 67 -31.44 -29.50 1.86
N GLU A 68 -32.68 -29.86 2.15
CA GLU A 68 -33.59 -29.08 2.96
C GLU A 68 -33.22 -29.36 4.42
N ARG A 69 -32.48 -28.40 4.98
CA ARG A 69 -32.50 -28.05 6.41
C ARG A 69 -31.88 -29.04 7.39
N ALA A 70 -31.62 -30.29 7.01
CA ALA A 70 -31.14 -31.33 7.93
C ALA A 70 -29.65 -31.27 8.28
N ALA A 71 -28.83 -30.53 7.51
CA ALA A 71 -27.38 -30.53 7.70
C ALA A 71 -26.86 -29.40 8.62
N PHE A 72 -27.56 -28.26 8.69
CA PHE A 72 -27.09 -27.07 9.43
C PHE A 72 -28.21 -26.45 10.26
N SER A 73 -27.95 -26.22 11.54
CA SER A 73 -28.77 -25.44 12.46
C SER A 73 -28.88 -23.98 12.02
N GLN A 74 -29.84 -23.25 12.59
CA GLN A 74 -30.04 -21.83 12.31
C GLN A 74 -28.78 -20.99 12.62
N ALA A 75 -28.04 -21.37 13.67
CA ALA A 75 -26.78 -20.74 14.05
C ALA A 75 -25.65 -21.05 13.05
N GLU A 76 -25.54 -22.30 12.59
CA GLU A 76 -24.55 -22.68 11.56
C GLU A 76 -24.86 -22.01 10.21
N GLN A 77 -26.13 -21.86 9.83
CA GLN A 77 -26.54 -21.11 8.64
C GLN A 77 -26.13 -19.64 8.74
N ALA A 78 -26.39 -18.99 9.88
CA ALA A 78 -25.98 -17.61 10.13
C ALA A 78 -24.45 -17.48 10.07
N GLN A 79 -23.72 -18.40 10.69
CA GLN A 79 -22.25 -18.44 10.63
C GLN A 79 -21.71 -18.58 9.20
N LEU A 80 -22.33 -19.43 8.37
CA LEU A 80 -21.94 -19.59 6.96
C LEU A 80 -22.17 -18.31 6.15
N LEU A 81 -23.31 -17.64 6.36
CA LEU A 81 -23.60 -16.35 5.72
C LEU A 81 -22.62 -15.27 6.18
N THR A 82 -22.35 -15.18 7.49
CA THR A 82 -21.36 -14.26 8.06
C THR A 82 -19.95 -14.56 7.52
N ALA A 83 -19.56 -15.83 7.38
CA ALA A 83 -18.26 -16.22 6.86
C ALA A 83 -18.07 -15.73 5.41
N LEU A 84 -19.08 -15.89 4.55
CA LEU A 84 -19.04 -15.39 3.18
C LEU A 84 -19.02 -13.86 3.10
N GLN A 85 -19.75 -13.17 3.97
CA GLN A 85 -19.71 -11.70 4.04
C GLN A 85 -18.40 -11.14 4.60
N SER A 86 -17.74 -11.91 5.46
CA SER A 86 -16.44 -11.56 6.07
C SER A 86 -15.25 -11.69 5.10
N LEU A 87 -15.49 -12.28 3.91
CA LEU A 87 -14.46 -12.37 2.88
C LEU A 87 -14.03 -10.97 2.42
N PRO A 88 -12.73 -10.76 2.14
CA PRO A 88 -12.27 -9.52 1.53
C PRO A 88 -13.02 -9.22 0.23
N ASP A 89 -13.26 -7.94 -0.07
CA ASP A 89 -14.02 -7.51 -1.26
C ASP A 89 -13.57 -8.16 -2.56
N SER A 90 -12.26 -8.35 -2.74
CA SER A 90 -11.70 -9.00 -3.91
C SER A 90 -12.22 -10.42 -4.12
N VAL A 91 -12.58 -11.13 -3.06
CA VAL A 91 -13.12 -12.50 -3.10
C VAL A 91 -14.65 -12.47 -3.03
N ARG A 92 -15.21 -11.56 -2.22
CA ARG A 92 -16.64 -11.39 -2.04
C ARG A 92 -17.35 -11.02 -3.33
N ALA A 93 -16.75 -10.21 -4.20
CA ALA A 93 -17.32 -9.86 -5.51
C ALA A 93 -17.63 -11.09 -6.38
N GLU A 94 -16.80 -12.15 -6.31
CA GLU A 94 -17.08 -13.41 -7.01
C GLU A 94 -18.15 -14.25 -6.30
N ALA A 95 -18.19 -14.16 -4.97
CA ALA A 95 -19.09 -14.92 -4.12
C ALA A 95 -20.46 -14.24 -3.94
N ALA A 96 -20.68 -13.02 -4.46
CA ALA A 96 -21.91 -12.25 -4.25
C ALA A 96 -23.16 -13.04 -4.68
N GLY A 97 -23.14 -13.61 -5.88
CA GLY A 97 -24.23 -14.47 -6.35
C GLY A 97 -24.38 -15.79 -5.58
N THR A 98 -23.32 -16.27 -4.93
CA THR A 98 -23.38 -17.45 -4.05
C THR A 98 -23.97 -17.09 -2.68
N LEU A 99 -23.63 -15.93 -2.14
CA LEU A 99 -24.21 -15.39 -0.92
C LEU A 99 -25.72 -15.19 -1.08
N ASP A 100 -26.16 -14.59 -2.18
CA ASP A 100 -27.60 -14.40 -2.47
C ASP A 100 -28.33 -15.74 -2.59
N LYS A 101 -27.73 -16.71 -3.30
CA LYS A 101 -28.30 -18.06 -3.43
C LYS A 101 -28.39 -18.80 -2.10
N LEU A 102 -27.37 -18.69 -1.24
CA LEU A 102 -27.36 -19.33 0.08
C LEU A 102 -28.30 -18.63 1.06
N ALA A 103 -28.37 -17.30 1.03
CA ALA A 103 -29.34 -16.52 1.81
C ALA A 103 -30.77 -16.90 1.43
N ALA A 104 -31.06 -17.03 0.13
CA ALA A 104 -32.34 -17.51 -0.38
C ALA A 104 -32.61 -18.97 0.03
N LEU A 105 -31.61 -19.85 -0.06
CA LEU A 105 -31.72 -21.26 0.33
C LEU A 105 -32.01 -21.42 1.83
N PHE A 106 -31.33 -20.67 2.68
CA PHE A 106 -31.53 -20.69 4.13
C PHE A 106 -32.74 -19.87 4.59
N ARG A 107 -33.36 -19.09 3.68
CA ARG A 107 -34.40 -18.09 3.98
C ARG A 107 -34.00 -17.17 5.13
N GLN A 108 -32.70 -16.86 5.22
CA GLN A 108 -32.15 -15.93 6.19
C GLN A 108 -31.61 -14.72 5.45
N ARG A 109 -31.81 -13.54 6.03
CA ARG A 109 -31.18 -12.33 5.53
C ARG A 109 -29.68 -12.41 5.84
N ALA A 110 -28.85 -12.08 4.85
CA ALA A 110 -27.42 -11.97 5.09
C ALA A 110 -27.19 -10.87 6.17
N PRO A 111 -26.40 -11.14 7.22
CA PRO A 111 -26.20 -10.19 8.31
C PRO A 111 -25.60 -8.85 7.82
N ASP A 112 -26.25 -7.73 8.13
CA ASP A 112 -25.84 -6.40 7.64
C ASP A 112 -24.99 -5.62 8.65
N TRP A 113 -24.70 -6.21 9.82
CA TRP A 113 -23.89 -5.57 10.86
C TRP A 113 -22.39 -5.64 10.58
N LEU A 114 -21.96 -6.44 9.59
CA LEU A 114 -20.56 -6.69 9.26
C LEU A 114 -20.27 -6.39 7.79
N GLN A 115 -19.60 -5.26 7.56
CA GLN A 115 -19.00 -4.94 6.27
C GLN A 115 -17.47 -5.01 6.40
N VAL A 116 -16.87 -5.97 5.70
CA VAL A 116 -15.42 -6.06 5.60
C VAL A 116 -14.97 -5.36 4.32
N ASP A 117 -14.41 -4.17 4.49
CA ASP A 117 -13.62 -3.48 3.45
C ASP A 117 -12.15 -3.47 3.88
N LEU A 118 -11.32 -4.06 3.02
CA LEU A 118 -9.89 -4.23 3.22
C LEU A 118 -9.08 -3.51 2.14
N SER A 119 -9.74 -2.72 1.30
CA SER A 119 -9.09 -1.83 0.36
C SER A 119 -8.35 -0.71 1.12
N HIS A 120 -7.29 -0.17 0.50
CA HIS A 120 -6.66 1.02 1.06
C HIS A 120 -7.53 2.24 0.71
N TRP A 121 -7.63 3.18 1.63
CA TRP A 121 -8.16 4.51 1.32
C TRP A 121 -7.38 5.10 0.14
N GLY A 122 -8.04 5.28 -1.00
CA GLY A 122 -7.43 5.76 -2.25
C GLY A 122 -6.90 4.70 -3.23
N SER A 123 -7.02 3.39 -2.95
CA SER A 123 -6.71 2.36 -3.96
C SER A 123 -7.93 2.02 -4.79
N ALA A 124 -7.85 2.27 -6.11
CA ALA A 124 -8.79 1.71 -7.08
C ALA A 124 -8.53 0.20 -7.31
N ALA A 125 -9.26 -0.40 -8.23
CA ALA A 125 -9.41 -1.84 -8.51
C ALA A 125 -8.22 -2.74 -9.00
N PRO A 126 -6.94 -2.31 -9.22
CA PRO A 126 -5.92 -3.18 -9.84
C PRO A 126 -5.58 -4.49 -9.13
N ASP A 127 -5.83 -4.61 -7.82
CA ASP A 127 -5.48 -5.80 -7.05
C ASP A 127 -6.37 -7.01 -7.36
N HIS A 128 -7.60 -6.80 -7.86
CA HIS A 128 -8.51 -7.91 -8.17
C HIS A 128 -8.01 -8.74 -9.36
N ALA A 129 -7.60 -8.11 -10.47
CA ALA A 129 -7.10 -8.84 -11.64
C ALA A 129 -5.79 -9.58 -11.37
N LYS A 130 -4.94 -9.05 -10.49
CA LYS A 130 -3.70 -9.72 -10.06
C LYS A 130 -4.04 -10.93 -9.17
N PHE A 131 -4.99 -10.77 -8.25
CA PHE A 131 -5.50 -11.86 -7.41
C PHE A 131 -6.04 -13.01 -8.26
N GLN A 132 -6.87 -12.72 -9.27
CA GLN A 132 -7.43 -13.77 -10.15
C GLN A 132 -6.36 -14.56 -10.89
N ARG A 133 -5.39 -13.87 -11.48
CA ARG A 133 -4.27 -14.53 -12.17
C ARG A 133 -3.47 -15.45 -11.24
N LEU A 134 -3.24 -15.03 -9.99
CA LEU A 134 -2.54 -15.85 -9.01
C LEU A 134 -3.37 -17.06 -8.57
N LYS A 135 -4.68 -16.86 -8.31
CA LYS A 135 -5.62 -17.94 -7.99
C LYS A 135 -5.64 -18.99 -9.09
N GLN A 136 -5.80 -18.55 -10.34
CA GLN A 136 -5.79 -19.42 -11.51
C GLN A 136 -4.46 -20.20 -11.61
N ALA A 137 -3.32 -19.52 -11.49
CA ALA A 137 -2.01 -20.17 -11.55
C ALA A 137 -1.79 -21.21 -10.44
N ILE A 138 -2.34 -21.00 -9.24
CA ILE A 138 -2.30 -21.99 -8.15
C ILE A 138 -3.15 -23.21 -8.49
N LEU A 139 -4.39 -23.00 -8.92
CA LEU A 139 -5.35 -24.09 -9.20
C LEU A 139 -4.92 -24.92 -10.42
N GLU A 140 -4.44 -24.26 -11.47
CA GLU A 140 -3.93 -24.91 -12.69
C GLU A 140 -2.48 -25.40 -12.55
N ARG A 141 -1.85 -25.16 -11.39
CA ARG A 141 -0.47 -25.54 -11.09
C ARG A 141 0.49 -25.04 -12.18
N ARG A 142 0.43 -23.76 -12.51
CA ARG A 142 1.30 -23.08 -13.47
C ARG A 142 2.35 -22.22 -12.76
N PRO A 143 3.65 -22.31 -13.12
CA PRO A 143 4.67 -21.42 -12.60
C PRO A 143 4.36 -19.97 -12.96
N ILE A 144 4.84 -19.05 -12.11
CA ILE A 144 4.71 -17.63 -12.35
C ILE A 144 6.08 -16.96 -12.36
N SER A 145 6.18 -15.87 -13.11
CA SER A 145 7.33 -14.98 -13.11
C SER A 145 6.89 -13.54 -12.87
N PHE A 146 7.66 -12.81 -12.07
CA PHE A 146 7.36 -11.42 -11.71
C PHE A 146 8.62 -10.68 -11.26
N ARG A 147 8.63 -9.36 -11.42
CA ARG A 147 9.64 -8.50 -10.79
C ARG A 147 9.19 -8.21 -9.36
N TYR A 148 10.01 -8.56 -8.38
CA TYR A 148 9.68 -8.36 -6.97
C TYR A 148 10.47 -7.20 -6.37
N MET A 149 9.76 -6.20 -5.85
CA MET A 149 10.35 -5.10 -5.10
C MET A 149 10.70 -5.56 -3.68
N ARG A 150 12.00 -5.57 -3.37
CA ARG A 150 12.49 -5.86 -2.01
C ARG A 150 12.29 -4.64 -1.11
N SER A 151 12.31 -4.87 0.21
CA SER A 151 12.35 -3.80 1.20
C SER A 151 13.56 -2.88 1.04
N SER A 152 14.67 -3.40 0.49
CA SER A 152 15.88 -2.63 0.17
C SER A 152 15.76 -1.75 -1.09
N GLY A 153 14.58 -1.64 -1.71
CA GLY A 153 14.35 -0.86 -2.93
C GLY A 153 14.79 -1.51 -4.25
N GLN A 154 15.52 -2.63 -4.20
CA GLN A 154 15.96 -3.34 -5.41
C GLN A 154 14.86 -4.26 -5.96
N ALA A 155 14.63 -4.18 -7.27
CA ALA A 155 13.79 -5.13 -7.99
C ALA A 155 14.61 -6.37 -8.37
N ALA A 156 14.05 -7.57 -8.18
CA ALA A 156 14.65 -8.80 -8.70
C ALA A 156 13.61 -9.63 -9.43
N LEU A 157 13.98 -10.21 -10.57
CA LEU A 157 13.13 -11.19 -11.23
C LEU A 157 13.05 -12.45 -10.37
N ARG A 158 11.85 -13.03 -10.29
CA ARG A 158 11.56 -14.25 -9.55
C ARG A 158 10.79 -15.21 -10.40
N ARG A 159 11.16 -16.48 -10.34
CA ARG A 159 10.34 -17.61 -10.82
C ARG A 159 9.89 -18.44 -9.63
N VAL A 160 8.59 -18.68 -9.54
CA VAL A 160 7.97 -19.29 -8.37
C VAL A 160 6.91 -20.31 -8.80
N LEU A 161 6.88 -21.45 -8.13
CA LEU A 161 5.74 -22.37 -8.16
C LEU A 161 4.74 -21.91 -7.09
N PRO A 162 3.60 -21.33 -7.46
CA PRO A 162 2.67 -20.75 -6.50
C PRO A 162 1.94 -21.85 -5.73
N ALA A 163 1.87 -21.74 -4.40
CA ALA A 163 1.28 -22.78 -3.54
C ALA A 163 -0.07 -22.38 -2.94
N ARG A 164 -0.16 -21.18 -2.36
CA ARG A 164 -1.42 -20.63 -1.83
C ARG A 164 -1.36 -19.11 -1.67
N LEU A 165 -2.53 -18.48 -1.71
CA LEU A 165 -2.72 -17.11 -1.29
C LEU A 165 -3.07 -17.07 0.20
N VAL A 166 -2.53 -16.08 0.91
CA VAL A 166 -2.75 -15.87 2.34
C VAL A 166 -3.11 -14.41 2.57
N PHE A 167 -4.19 -14.17 3.30
CA PHE A 167 -4.57 -12.85 3.76
C PHE A 167 -4.08 -12.65 5.20
N LYS A 168 -3.17 -11.69 5.43
CA LYS A 168 -2.59 -11.42 6.77
C LYS A 168 -2.31 -9.92 6.90
N GLY A 169 -2.59 -9.31 8.06
CA GLY A 169 -2.25 -7.89 8.31
C GLY A 169 -2.78 -6.92 7.25
N ARG A 170 -4.06 -7.10 6.85
CA ARG A 170 -4.75 -6.33 5.79
C ARG A 170 -4.10 -6.39 4.39
N ALA A 171 -3.28 -7.40 4.10
CA ALA A 171 -2.66 -7.55 2.79
C ALA A 171 -2.64 -9.00 2.29
N TRP A 172 -2.64 -9.15 0.97
CA TRP A 172 -2.45 -10.42 0.30
C TRP A 172 -0.97 -10.79 0.17
N TYR A 173 -0.67 -12.05 0.47
CA TYR A 173 0.63 -12.67 0.32
C TYR A 173 0.50 -13.95 -0.51
N LEU A 174 1.50 -14.22 -1.34
CA LEU A 174 1.66 -15.49 -2.03
C LEU A 174 2.75 -16.30 -1.31
N GLN A 175 2.41 -17.51 -0.86
CA GLN A 175 3.43 -18.51 -0.53
C GLN A 175 3.69 -19.38 -1.76
N GLY A 176 4.96 -19.55 -2.09
CA GLY A 176 5.36 -20.38 -3.22
C GLY A 176 6.81 -20.84 -3.11
N PHE A 177 7.14 -21.89 -3.87
CA PHE A 177 8.49 -22.42 -3.94
C PHE A 177 9.29 -21.61 -4.96
N CYS A 178 10.29 -20.86 -4.49
CA CYS A 178 11.12 -20.02 -5.35
C CYS A 178 12.19 -20.89 -6.04
N LEU A 179 12.19 -20.91 -7.37
CA LEU A 179 13.12 -21.73 -8.15
C LEU A 179 14.57 -21.23 -8.02
N ASP A 180 14.76 -19.92 -7.93
CA ASP A 180 16.09 -19.30 -7.81
C ASP A 180 16.75 -19.62 -6.46
N ARG A 181 15.94 -19.67 -5.39
CA ARG A 181 16.41 -19.90 -4.02
C ARG A 181 16.26 -21.34 -3.55
N LYS A 182 15.57 -22.17 -4.35
CA LYS A 182 15.26 -23.58 -4.06
C LYS A 182 14.59 -23.78 -2.69
N ASP A 183 13.73 -22.83 -2.29
CA ASP A 183 13.09 -22.83 -0.97
C ASP A 183 11.75 -22.07 -1.00
N TYR A 184 10.89 -22.32 0.00
CA TYR A 184 9.62 -21.61 0.16
C TYR A 184 9.84 -20.16 0.58
N ARG A 185 9.12 -19.25 -0.07
CA ARG A 185 9.14 -17.83 0.26
C ARG A 185 7.73 -17.26 0.25
N THR A 186 7.55 -16.21 1.04
CA THR A 186 6.32 -15.43 1.13
C THR A 186 6.54 -14.10 0.43
N PHE A 187 5.70 -13.79 -0.54
CA PHE A 187 5.77 -12.58 -1.36
C PHE A 187 4.53 -11.72 -1.10
N LYS A 188 4.71 -10.44 -0.75
CA LYS A 188 3.58 -9.51 -0.63
C LYS A 188 3.07 -9.19 -2.04
N VAL A 189 1.79 -9.44 -2.32
CA VAL A 189 1.21 -9.36 -3.68
C VAL A 189 1.31 -7.95 -4.26
N SER A 190 1.17 -6.92 -3.42
CA SER A 190 1.32 -5.52 -3.84
C SER A 190 2.73 -5.17 -4.32
N ARG A 191 3.77 -5.93 -3.93
CA ARG A 191 5.17 -5.75 -4.37
C ARG A 191 5.54 -6.55 -5.63
N MET A 192 4.59 -7.33 -6.17
CA MET A 192 4.78 -8.10 -7.40
C MET A 192 4.41 -7.21 -8.59
N LEU A 193 5.40 -6.91 -9.43
CA LEU A 193 5.27 -6.16 -10.67
C LEU A 193 5.36 -7.12 -11.85
N ASP A 194 4.65 -6.80 -12.94
CA ASP A 194 4.75 -7.51 -14.23
C ASP A 194 4.54 -9.02 -14.09
N LEU A 195 3.45 -9.39 -13.41
CA LEU A 195 3.07 -10.79 -13.20
C LEU A 195 2.72 -11.46 -14.53
N ALA A 196 3.49 -12.49 -14.88
CA ALA A 196 3.24 -13.39 -16.00
C ALA A 196 3.05 -14.82 -15.49
N VAL A 197 2.03 -15.51 -16.01
CA VAL A 197 1.76 -16.93 -15.78
C VAL A 197 2.36 -17.70 -16.94
N GLN A 198 3.12 -18.75 -16.64
CA GLN A 198 3.75 -19.61 -17.64
C GLN A 198 2.75 -20.65 -18.16
N GLU A 199 2.94 -21.12 -19.39
CA GLU A 199 2.02 -22.08 -20.01
C GLU A 199 2.20 -23.51 -19.47
N GLU A 200 3.45 -23.87 -19.16
CA GLU A 200 3.81 -25.19 -18.62
C GLU A 200 3.21 -25.39 -17.22
N SER A 201 2.64 -26.56 -16.95
CA SER A 201 2.20 -26.93 -15.59
C SER A 201 3.31 -27.67 -14.82
N PHE A 202 3.15 -27.78 -13.50
CA PHE A 202 4.06 -28.54 -12.64
C PHE A 202 3.33 -29.56 -11.76
N ASP A 203 3.91 -30.75 -11.62
CA ASP A 203 3.34 -31.83 -10.79
C ASP A 203 3.95 -31.94 -9.38
N ARG A 204 4.94 -31.11 -9.07
CA ARG A 204 5.61 -31.10 -7.77
C ARG A 204 4.61 -30.85 -6.62
N PRO A 205 4.43 -31.77 -5.66
CA PRO A 205 3.63 -31.48 -4.47
C PRO A 205 4.21 -30.30 -3.70
N LEU A 206 3.36 -29.33 -3.35
CA LEU A 206 3.75 -28.15 -2.58
C LEU A 206 3.13 -28.24 -1.18
N VAL A 207 3.99 -28.17 -0.18
CA VAL A 207 3.63 -28.16 1.24
C VAL A 207 4.25 -26.91 1.85
N PRO A 208 3.67 -25.73 1.61
CA PRO A 208 4.22 -24.48 2.14
C PRO A 208 4.13 -24.51 3.68
N PRO A 209 5.15 -24.03 4.40
CA PRO A 209 5.09 -23.94 5.85
C PRO A 209 3.96 -22.99 6.29
N PRO A 210 3.46 -23.11 7.54
CA PRO A 210 2.58 -22.10 8.13
C PRO A 210 3.13 -20.70 7.88
N ILE A 211 2.27 -19.71 7.62
CA ILE A 211 2.68 -18.32 7.41
C ILE A 211 3.11 -17.69 8.74
N GLN A 212 4.15 -18.24 9.37
CA GLN A 212 4.69 -17.96 10.70
C GLN A 212 3.69 -17.20 11.59
N ALA A 213 2.91 -17.95 12.37
CA ALA A 213 2.36 -17.40 13.60
C ALA A 213 3.54 -16.83 14.41
N ALA A 214 3.36 -15.62 14.93
CA ALA A 214 4.16 -14.77 15.82
C ALA A 214 5.21 -15.40 16.79
N GLN A 215 5.93 -16.46 16.43
CA GLN A 215 6.81 -17.24 17.33
C GLN A 215 8.23 -17.44 16.80
N ALA A 216 8.58 -16.89 15.63
CA ALA A 216 9.99 -16.62 15.38
C ALA A 216 10.30 -15.32 16.12
N GLU A 217 11.19 -15.35 17.12
CA GLU A 217 11.76 -14.13 17.69
C GLU A 217 12.14 -13.21 16.52
N PRO A 218 11.71 -11.94 16.54
CA PRO A 218 12.04 -11.02 15.47
C PRO A 218 13.56 -11.05 15.27
N PRO A 219 14.07 -11.13 14.04
CA PRO A 219 15.50 -10.99 13.83
C PRO A 219 15.92 -9.64 14.44
N PHE A 220 16.85 -9.68 15.40
CA PHE A 220 17.31 -8.51 16.17
C PHE A 220 16.17 -7.84 16.96
N PRO A 221 15.63 -8.50 18.00
CA PRO A 221 14.57 -7.92 18.82
C PRO A 221 15.16 -6.79 19.67
N VAL A 222 14.51 -5.63 19.65
CA VAL A 222 14.91 -4.48 20.45
C VAL A 222 13.74 -4.05 21.34
N PRO A 223 13.92 -4.02 22.68
CA PRO A 223 12.93 -3.46 23.58
C PRO A 223 12.89 -1.94 23.42
N LEU A 224 11.70 -1.41 23.23
CA LEU A 224 11.42 -0.01 23.02
C LEU A 224 10.65 0.56 24.20
N THR A 225 10.99 1.78 24.56
CA THR A 225 10.18 2.60 25.45
C THR A 225 9.84 3.87 24.67
N LEU A 226 8.56 4.05 24.38
CA LEU A 226 8.04 5.13 23.55
C LEU A 226 7.15 6.03 24.40
N SER A 227 7.27 7.34 24.23
CA SER A 227 6.33 8.32 24.78
C SER A 227 5.51 8.92 23.64
N PHE A 228 4.19 8.91 23.76
CA PHE A 228 3.27 9.48 22.78
C PHE A 228 2.53 10.68 23.32
N ALA A 229 2.39 11.71 22.49
CA ALA A 229 1.63 12.91 22.82
C ALA A 229 0.12 12.62 23.01
N PRO A 230 -0.61 13.39 23.84
CA PRO A 230 -2.01 13.14 24.13
C PRO A 230 -2.92 13.06 22.89
N TRP A 231 -2.65 13.89 21.88
CA TRP A 231 -3.45 13.95 20.64
C TRP A 231 -3.29 12.72 19.74
N MET A 232 -2.31 11.84 20.03
CA MET A 232 -2.09 10.59 19.30
C MET A 232 -2.83 9.39 19.92
N ALA A 233 -3.64 9.61 20.97
CA ALA A 233 -4.35 8.55 21.70
C ALA A 233 -5.06 7.53 20.78
N HIS A 234 -5.83 8.01 19.80
CA HIS A 234 -6.58 7.16 18.87
C HIS A 234 -5.71 6.08 18.22
N ARG A 235 -4.55 6.48 17.69
CA ARG A 235 -3.64 5.59 16.98
C ARG A 235 -2.84 4.70 17.94
N VAL A 236 -2.55 5.19 19.14
CA VAL A 236 -1.92 4.37 20.19
C VAL A 236 -2.82 3.18 20.52
N TYR A 237 -4.12 3.39 20.71
CA TYR A 237 -5.08 2.31 20.95
C TYR A 237 -5.37 1.45 19.72
N ASP A 238 -5.22 1.98 18.50
CA ASP A 238 -5.37 1.18 17.28
C ASP A 238 -4.20 0.20 17.06
N GLU A 239 -2.99 0.56 17.52
CA GLU A 239 -1.76 -0.16 17.17
C GLU A 239 -1.14 -0.97 18.31
N PHE A 240 -1.41 -0.60 19.57
CA PHE A 240 -0.88 -1.27 20.75
C PHE A 240 -1.99 -1.90 21.58
N ALA A 241 -1.70 -3.07 22.16
CA ALA A 241 -2.60 -3.68 23.11
C ALA A 241 -2.61 -2.87 24.42
N GLU A 242 -3.77 -2.85 25.11
CA GLU A 242 -3.98 -2.03 26.31
C GLU A 242 -3.00 -2.33 27.44
N ASP A 243 -2.50 -3.56 27.53
CA ASP A 243 -1.51 -4.00 28.52
C ASP A 243 -0.12 -3.40 28.32
N CYS A 244 0.20 -2.96 27.11
CA CYS A 244 1.46 -2.29 26.79
C CYS A 244 1.42 -0.77 26.99
N ILE A 245 0.24 -0.19 27.30
CA ILE A 245 0.01 1.26 27.37
C ILE A 245 -0.11 1.70 28.83
N VAL A 246 0.72 2.67 29.23
CA VAL A 246 0.68 3.29 30.55
C VAL A 246 0.37 4.78 30.42
N PRO A 247 -0.89 5.21 30.64
CA PRO A 247 -1.27 6.61 30.66
C PRO A 247 -0.49 7.38 31.74
N GLN A 248 -0.02 8.57 31.40
CA GLN A 248 0.72 9.44 32.30
C GLN A 248 -0.19 10.57 32.83
N ALA A 249 0.22 11.20 33.94
CA ALA A 249 -0.55 12.27 34.57
C ALA A 249 -0.70 13.53 33.69
N ASP A 250 0.20 13.75 32.74
CA ASP A 250 0.17 14.85 31.76
C ASP A 250 -0.67 14.52 30.51
N GLY A 251 -1.33 13.36 30.49
CA GLY A 251 -2.12 12.87 29.36
C GLY A 251 -1.30 12.22 28.25
N SER A 252 0.03 12.12 28.39
CA SER A 252 0.87 11.36 27.47
C SER A 252 0.72 9.85 27.70
N PHE A 253 1.19 9.04 26.75
CA PHE A 253 1.13 7.59 26.84
C PHE A 253 2.53 6.99 26.75
N LEU A 254 2.92 6.25 27.78
CA LEU A 254 4.15 5.48 27.78
C LEU A 254 3.85 4.07 27.24
N VAL A 255 4.56 3.63 26.21
CA VAL A 255 4.36 2.33 25.57
C VAL A 255 5.65 1.51 25.61
N GLN A 256 5.55 0.27 26.09
CA GLN A 256 6.67 -0.67 26.14
C GLN A 256 6.41 -1.87 25.23
N VAL A 257 7.23 -2.02 24.20
CA VAL A 257 7.05 -3.06 23.17
C VAL A 257 8.39 -3.59 22.68
N VAL A 258 8.40 -4.77 22.05
CA VAL A 258 9.59 -5.36 21.43
C VAL A 258 9.36 -5.48 19.94
N PHE A 259 10.21 -4.83 19.13
CA PHE A 259 10.14 -4.87 17.67
C PHE A 259 11.49 -5.27 17.05
N PRO A 260 11.50 -5.80 15.80
CA PRO A 260 12.74 -6.01 15.06
C PRO A 260 13.38 -4.67 14.69
N GLU A 261 14.69 -4.53 14.93
CA GLU A 261 15.43 -3.35 14.48
C GLU A 261 15.76 -3.46 12.98
N ASP A 262 14.79 -3.08 12.15
CA ASP A 262 14.93 -3.02 10.69
C ASP A 262 14.45 -1.68 10.11
N GLN A 263 14.53 -1.51 8.79
CA GLN A 263 14.07 -0.29 8.11
C GLN A 263 12.57 -0.02 8.29
N TRP A 264 11.76 -1.05 8.54
CA TRP A 264 10.33 -0.86 8.77
C TRP A 264 10.11 -0.14 10.11
N LEU A 265 10.85 -0.50 11.17
CA LEU A 265 10.72 0.16 12.47
C LEU A 265 10.97 1.67 12.40
N TYR A 266 12.00 2.09 11.67
CA TYR A 266 12.30 3.52 11.51
C TYR A 266 11.20 4.26 10.75
N GLY A 267 10.69 3.72 9.64
CA GLY A 267 9.57 4.32 8.90
C GLY A 267 8.27 4.32 9.71
N TYR A 268 8.03 3.26 10.48
CA TYR A 268 6.90 3.13 11.38
C TYR A 268 6.91 4.22 12.46
N LEU A 269 8.02 4.41 13.17
CA LEU A 269 8.13 5.48 14.18
C LEU A 269 8.01 6.87 13.55
N LEU A 270 8.65 7.12 12.40
CA LEU A 270 8.51 8.41 11.69
C LEU A 270 7.08 8.71 11.26
N SER A 271 6.25 7.69 11.01
CA SER A 271 4.85 7.89 10.60
C SER A 271 3.97 8.51 11.70
N PHE A 272 4.41 8.51 12.96
CA PHE A 272 3.74 9.23 14.05
C PHE A 272 4.14 10.72 14.10
N GLY A 273 5.08 11.14 13.25
CA GLY A 273 5.58 12.52 13.21
C GLY A 273 6.19 12.95 14.55
N ALA A 274 5.92 14.20 14.95
CA ALA A 274 6.39 14.75 16.22
C ALA A 274 5.64 14.20 17.46
N ALA A 275 4.69 13.29 17.27
CA ALA A 275 3.88 12.75 18.36
C ALA A 275 4.56 11.63 19.14
N VAL A 276 5.68 11.09 18.64
CA VAL A 276 6.41 9.98 19.28
C VAL A 276 7.82 10.41 19.67
N GLU A 277 8.20 10.08 20.90
CA GLU A 277 9.57 10.16 21.37
C GLU A 277 10.05 8.76 21.77
N VAL A 278 11.20 8.35 21.23
CA VAL A 278 11.87 7.12 21.65
C VAL A 278 12.68 7.42 22.90
N LEU A 279 12.26 6.95 24.07
CA LEU A 279 13.01 7.09 25.33
C LEU A 279 14.16 6.06 25.41
N ALA A 280 13.93 4.84 24.93
CA ALA A 280 14.93 3.77 24.86
C ALA A 280 14.74 2.85 23.65
N PRO A 281 15.83 2.31 23.05
CA PRO A 281 17.23 2.54 23.40
C PRO A 281 17.80 3.84 22.77
N ALA A 282 18.83 4.40 23.40
CA ALA A 282 19.45 5.64 22.94
C ALA A 282 20.08 5.55 21.54
N SER A 283 20.52 4.36 21.11
CA SER A 283 21.00 4.11 19.74
C SER A 283 19.92 4.39 18.71
N LEU A 284 18.72 3.83 18.91
CA LEU A 284 17.59 3.99 18.02
C LEU A 284 17.08 5.42 18.02
N ARG A 285 16.96 6.05 19.20
CA ARG A 285 16.63 7.49 19.33
C ARG A 285 17.56 8.37 18.49
N ARG A 286 18.88 8.16 18.59
CA ARG A 286 19.87 8.92 17.82
C ARG A 286 19.70 8.71 16.31
N ARG A 287 19.49 7.46 15.88
CA ARG A 287 19.34 7.14 14.46
C ARG A 287 18.06 7.70 13.86
N LEU A 288 16.95 7.64 14.58
CA LEU A 288 15.69 8.27 14.19
C LEU A 288 15.85 9.79 14.03
N GLY A 289 16.57 10.44 14.97
CA GLY A 289 16.88 11.87 14.88
C GLY A 289 17.74 12.25 13.67
N LEU A 290 18.70 11.40 13.27
CA LEU A 290 19.48 11.62 12.04
C LEU A 290 18.60 11.53 10.79
N LEU A 291 17.72 10.53 10.70
CA LEU A 291 16.79 10.39 9.58
C LEU A 291 15.82 11.58 9.49
N ALA A 292 15.28 12.03 10.62
CA ALA A 292 14.41 13.20 10.66
C ALA A 292 15.12 14.48 10.17
N ARG A 293 16.41 14.65 10.50
CA ARG A 293 17.24 15.76 9.99
C ARG A 293 17.48 15.66 8.49
N GLU A 294 17.72 14.46 7.98
CA GLU A 294 17.90 14.23 6.54
C GLU A 294 16.63 14.55 5.75
N ILE A 295 15.47 14.12 6.26
CA ILE A 295 14.16 14.47 5.70
C ILE A 295 13.95 15.98 5.74
N ALA A 296 14.18 16.62 6.89
CA ALA A 296 14.04 18.06 7.04
C ALA A 296 14.93 18.83 6.06
N ARG A 297 16.19 18.40 5.88
CA ARG A 297 17.10 19.00 4.91
C ARG A 297 16.56 18.90 3.48
N GLY A 298 16.04 17.75 3.08
CA GLY A 298 15.46 17.56 1.75
C GLY A 298 14.15 18.32 1.51
N CYS A 299 13.41 18.69 2.56
CA CYS A 299 12.18 19.47 2.46
C CYS A 299 12.41 20.99 2.54
N LEU A 300 13.49 21.44 3.19
CA LEU A 300 13.81 22.86 3.39
C LEU A 300 14.64 23.47 2.25
N ASP A 301 15.18 22.63 1.36
CA ASP A 301 15.93 23.05 0.19
C ASP A 301 15.23 22.51 -1.08
N PRO A 302 14.42 23.32 -1.79
CA PRO A 302 13.68 22.88 -2.98
C PRO A 302 14.59 22.44 -4.13
N ASP A 303 15.88 22.81 -4.12
CA ASP A 303 16.87 22.46 -5.14
C ASP A 303 17.78 21.28 -4.74
N SER A 304 17.60 20.74 -3.52
CA SER A 304 18.32 19.56 -3.06
C SER A 304 17.78 18.30 -3.76
N ALA A 305 18.47 17.84 -4.80
CA ALA A 305 18.20 16.53 -5.40
C ALA A 305 18.18 15.44 -4.33
N CYS A 306 17.05 14.75 -4.20
CA CYS A 306 16.86 13.65 -3.26
C CYS A 306 17.93 12.56 -3.49
N GLN A 307 18.94 12.48 -2.62
CA GLN A 307 20.00 11.47 -2.75
C GLN A 307 19.53 10.04 -2.37
N VAL A 308 18.28 9.89 -1.92
CA VAL A 308 17.73 8.61 -1.40
C VAL A 308 16.76 7.95 -2.39
N SER A 309 16.19 8.70 -3.33
CA SER A 309 15.26 8.20 -4.36
C SER A 309 15.85 8.43 -5.75
N CYS A 310 16.37 7.36 -6.37
CA CYS A 310 16.76 7.34 -7.79
C CYS A 310 15.54 7.41 -8.74
N ALA A 311 14.54 8.24 -8.45
CA ALA A 311 13.52 8.63 -9.41
C ALA A 311 13.78 10.09 -9.76
N LYS A 312 14.29 10.34 -10.97
CA LYS A 312 14.17 11.66 -11.59
C LYS A 312 12.66 11.92 -11.69
N MET A 313 12.15 12.88 -10.94
CA MET A 313 10.92 13.55 -11.38
C MET A 313 11.26 14.17 -12.73
N GLU A 314 10.49 13.82 -13.75
CA GLU A 314 10.57 14.56 -15.02
C GLU A 314 10.30 16.04 -14.72
N PRO A 315 11.01 16.96 -15.40
CA PRO A 315 10.83 18.38 -15.14
C PRO A 315 9.36 18.75 -15.33
N SER A 316 8.82 19.40 -14.30
CA SER A 316 7.55 20.13 -14.39
C SER A 316 7.56 20.97 -15.68
N GLN A 317 6.55 20.78 -16.54
CA GLN A 317 6.34 21.63 -17.71
C GLN A 317 5.66 22.96 -17.36
N PHE A 318 5.76 23.42 -16.11
CA PHE A 318 5.68 24.84 -15.87
C PHE A 318 7.05 25.43 -16.20
N LYS A 319 7.11 26.20 -17.29
CA LYS A 319 8.14 27.23 -17.46
C LYS A 319 7.99 28.21 -16.29
N GLU A 320 8.52 27.85 -15.13
CA GLU A 320 9.04 28.85 -14.22
C GLU A 320 10.12 29.58 -15.00
N VAL A 321 9.90 30.88 -15.21
CA VAL A 321 10.91 31.80 -15.69
C VAL A 321 12.11 31.58 -14.77
N SER A 322 13.16 31.00 -15.35
CA SER A 322 14.40 30.68 -14.66
C SER A 322 14.76 31.81 -13.69
N HIS A 323 14.82 31.52 -12.40
CA HIS A 323 15.61 32.32 -11.50
C HIS A 323 17.03 32.31 -12.08
N MET A 324 17.41 33.37 -12.79
CA MET A 324 18.79 33.59 -13.20
C MET A 324 19.63 33.52 -11.93
N GLN A 325 20.58 32.59 -11.89
CA GLN A 325 21.68 32.66 -10.93
C GLN A 325 22.48 33.91 -11.30
N PHE A 326 22.18 35.04 -10.65
CA PHE A 326 22.85 36.31 -10.85
C PHE A 326 24.27 36.21 -10.28
N HIS A 327 25.26 35.89 -11.11
CA HIS A 327 26.66 36.12 -10.77
C HIS A 327 26.87 37.64 -10.63
N SER A 328 27.27 38.08 -9.43
CA SER A 328 27.35 39.48 -8.99
C SER A 328 28.45 40.32 -9.67
N GLY A 329 28.78 40.06 -10.93
CA GLY A 329 29.84 40.74 -11.69
C GLY A 329 29.50 41.12 -13.14
N ASP A 330 28.39 40.60 -13.68
CA ASP A 330 28.10 40.70 -15.12
C ASP A 330 27.07 41.77 -15.49
N PHE A 331 26.58 42.56 -14.54
CA PHE A 331 25.57 43.59 -14.77
C PHE A 331 25.85 44.88 -13.99
N CYS A 332 25.39 45.99 -14.56
CA CYS A 332 25.49 47.33 -14.00
C CYS A 332 24.71 47.40 -12.70
N GLN A 333 25.39 47.71 -11.60
CA GLN A 333 24.83 47.82 -10.25
C GLN A 333 24.00 49.11 -10.03
N SER A 334 23.50 49.70 -11.11
CA SER A 334 22.63 50.88 -11.13
C SER A 334 21.39 50.64 -12.01
N CYS A 335 21.55 50.23 -13.27
CA CYS A 335 20.42 50.03 -14.20
C CYS A 335 20.14 48.56 -14.56
N GLY A 336 20.94 47.61 -14.04
CA GLY A 336 20.79 46.18 -14.35
C GLY A 336 21.26 45.75 -15.74
N MET A 337 21.77 46.66 -16.56
CA MET A 337 22.26 46.36 -17.92
C MET A 337 23.48 45.41 -17.88
N PRO A 338 23.53 44.36 -18.72
CA PRO A 338 24.70 43.48 -18.82
C PRO A 338 26.00 44.25 -19.17
N LEU A 339 27.08 43.91 -18.50
CA LEU A 339 28.45 44.42 -18.71
C LEU A 339 29.29 43.40 -19.50
N SER A 340 28.71 42.82 -20.54
CA SER A 340 29.33 41.79 -21.38
C SER A 340 30.55 42.29 -22.18
N GLU A 341 30.61 43.60 -22.47
CA GLU A 341 31.71 44.22 -23.21
C GLU A 341 32.44 45.28 -22.40
N ALA A 342 33.77 45.32 -22.51
CA ALA A 342 34.60 46.31 -21.82
C ALA A 342 34.24 47.76 -22.23
N ALA A 343 33.78 47.98 -23.47
CA ALA A 343 33.36 49.28 -23.99
C ALA A 343 32.04 49.81 -23.39
N LEU A 344 31.34 49.00 -22.59
CA LEU A 344 30.11 49.39 -21.90
C LEU A 344 30.36 49.80 -20.45
N ARG A 345 31.58 49.62 -19.93
CA ARG A 345 31.95 49.97 -18.55
C ARG A 345 32.14 51.48 -18.41
N GLY A 346 31.71 52.02 -17.26
CA GLY A 346 31.93 53.42 -16.88
C GLY A 346 33.39 53.71 -16.54
N SER A 347 33.70 54.94 -16.12
CA SER A 347 35.05 55.32 -15.68
C SER A 347 35.08 55.74 -14.22
N GLU A 348 36.09 55.29 -13.48
CA GLU A 348 36.44 55.79 -12.15
C GLU A 348 37.19 57.12 -12.24
N ALA A 349 37.40 57.79 -11.11
CA ALA A 349 38.04 59.12 -11.06
C ALA A 349 39.49 59.14 -11.60
N ASP A 350 40.16 57.98 -11.59
CA ASP A 350 41.51 57.78 -12.12
C ASP A 350 41.52 57.42 -13.62
N GLY A 351 40.35 57.37 -14.27
CA GLY A 351 40.17 57.02 -15.67
C GLY A 351 40.13 55.51 -15.94
N THR A 352 40.21 54.65 -14.92
CA THR A 352 40.09 53.20 -15.09
C THR A 352 38.64 52.75 -15.31
N PRO A 353 38.37 51.62 -15.99
CA PRO A 353 37.00 51.13 -16.19
C PRO A 353 36.34 50.68 -14.88
N SER A 354 35.10 51.07 -14.66
CA SER A 354 34.34 50.72 -13.47
C SER A 354 34.05 49.21 -13.42
N PRO A 355 34.32 48.54 -12.29
CA PRO A 355 33.99 47.12 -12.12
C PRO A 355 32.48 46.89 -11.99
N HIS A 356 31.71 47.90 -11.61
CA HIS A 356 30.31 47.74 -11.21
C HIS A 356 29.29 48.50 -12.06
N TYR A 357 29.68 49.57 -12.75
CA TYR A 357 28.72 50.45 -13.42
C TYR A 357 29.01 50.61 -14.92
N CYS A 358 27.95 50.83 -15.70
CA CYS A 358 28.07 51.09 -17.13
C CYS A 358 28.35 52.57 -17.43
N LYS A 359 28.87 52.86 -18.62
CA LYS A 359 29.19 54.22 -19.08
C LYS A 359 27.99 55.17 -19.12
N TYR A 360 26.77 54.65 -19.14
CA TYR A 360 25.56 55.46 -19.15
C TYR A 360 25.15 55.91 -17.75
N CYS A 361 25.49 55.13 -16.72
CA CYS A 361 25.14 55.44 -15.34
C CYS A 361 26.27 56.14 -14.57
N TYR A 362 27.53 55.90 -14.92
CA TYR A 362 28.66 56.35 -14.11
C TYR A 362 29.88 56.69 -14.97
N GLN A 363 30.42 57.89 -14.79
CA GLN A 363 31.60 58.39 -15.48
C GLN A 363 32.43 59.30 -14.57
N ASN A 364 33.75 59.22 -14.69
CA ASN A 364 34.74 60.04 -14.00
C ASN A 364 34.56 60.03 -12.46
N GLY A 365 34.21 58.88 -11.89
CA GLY A 365 34.04 58.73 -10.44
C GLY A 365 32.70 59.25 -9.90
N ALA A 366 31.74 59.60 -10.77
CA ALA A 366 30.42 60.09 -10.36
C ALA A 366 29.29 59.51 -11.21
N PHE A 367 28.08 59.44 -10.64
CA PHE A 367 26.89 59.09 -11.42
C PHE A 367 26.54 60.22 -12.39
N THR A 368 26.16 59.86 -13.61
CA THR A 368 25.87 60.81 -14.70
C THR A 368 24.62 61.67 -14.47
N GLY A 369 23.82 61.35 -13.45
CA GLY A 369 22.68 62.15 -13.01
C GLY A 369 22.14 61.70 -11.66
N GLU A 370 21.57 62.65 -10.91
CA GLU A 370 20.77 62.38 -9.72
C GLU A 370 19.38 61.92 -10.17
N MET A 371 19.04 60.67 -9.86
CA MET A 371 17.71 60.11 -10.10
C MET A 371 17.39 59.12 -9.00
N THR A 372 16.11 59.05 -8.67
CA THR A 372 15.51 58.07 -7.76
C THR A 372 15.46 56.69 -8.41
N MET A 373 15.24 55.64 -7.60
CA MET A 373 15.08 54.29 -8.11
C MET A 373 13.84 54.19 -9.00
N GLU A 374 12.75 54.86 -8.63
CA GLU A 374 11.51 54.93 -9.38
C GLU A 374 11.71 55.60 -10.76
N GLU A 375 12.45 56.71 -10.82
CA GLU A 375 12.82 57.36 -12.09
C GLU A 375 13.70 56.47 -12.96
N MET A 376 14.62 55.70 -12.36
CA MET A 376 15.42 54.71 -13.09
C MET A 376 14.56 53.57 -13.65
N ILE A 377 13.56 53.10 -12.91
CA ILE A 377 12.63 52.06 -13.38
C ILE A 377 11.82 52.58 -14.57
N GLU A 378 11.28 53.79 -14.51
CA GLU A 378 10.55 54.38 -15.64
C GLU A 378 11.46 54.59 -16.85
N PHE A 379 12.72 55.00 -16.64
CA PHE A 379 13.70 55.15 -17.72
C PHE A 379 14.04 53.82 -18.39
N CYS A 380 14.22 52.74 -17.62
CA CYS A 380 14.59 51.42 -18.13
C CYS A 380 13.42 50.63 -18.71
N THR A 381 12.18 50.89 -18.29
CA THR A 381 10.97 50.17 -18.73
C THR A 381 10.80 50.10 -20.26
N PRO A 382 10.84 51.23 -21.01
CA PRO A 382 10.67 51.17 -22.47
C PRO A 382 11.83 50.46 -23.17
N ILE A 383 13.04 50.48 -22.59
CA ILE A 383 14.22 49.80 -23.13
C ILE A 383 14.04 48.28 -22.95
N LEU A 384 13.62 47.84 -21.76
CA LEU A 384 13.42 46.42 -21.47
C LEU A 384 12.30 45.80 -22.31
N VAL A 385 11.17 46.50 -22.47
CA VAL A 385 10.06 46.05 -23.32
C VAL A 385 10.46 45.97 -24.81
N ARG A 386 11.37 46.85 -25.26
CA ARG A 386 11.86 46.82 -26.65
C ARG A 386 12.75 45.61 -26.91
N GLU A 387 13.62 45.27 -25.97
CA GLU A 387 14.51 44.10 -26.08
C GLU A 387 13.76 42.77 -25.81
N HIS A 388 12.66 42.83 -25.06
CA HIS A 388 11.80 41.69 -24.70
C HIS A 388 10.32 41.98 -25.02
N PRO A 389 9.90 41.89 -26.30
CA PRO A 389 8.54 42.19 -26.74
C PRO A 389 7.44 41.34 -26.08
N GLU A 390 7.82 40.22 -25.47
CA GLU A 390 6.96 39.33 -24.69
C GLU A 390 6.52 39.90 -23.33
N LEU A 391 7.18 40.96 -22.84
CA LEU A 391 6.86 41.59 -21.56
C LEU A 391 5.98 42.83 -21.75
N SER A 392 4.90 42.93 -20.97
CA SER A 392 4.16 44.20 -20.86
C SER A 392 4.95 45.23 -20.06
N ALA A 393 4.70 46.52 -20.30
CA ALA A 393 5.33 47.60 -19.53
C ALA A 393 5.07 47.49 -18.01
N GLU A 394 3.91 46.93 -17.62
CA GLU A 394 3.58 46.68 -16.22
C GLU A 394 4.40 45.52 -15.63
N GLN A 395 4.58 44.44 -16.39
CA GLN A 395 5.41 43.29 -16.00
C GLN A 395 6.90 43.68 -15.90
N ALA A 396 7.39 44.50 -16.83
CA ALA A 396 8.75 45.03 -16.81
C ALA A 396 9.03 45.86 -15.54
N ARG A 397 8.10 46.76 -15.17
CA ARG A 397 8.19 47.53 -13.92
C ARG A 397 8.21 46.61 -12.70
N ALA A 398 7.28 45.65 -12.63
CA ALA A 398 7.18 44.72 -11.50
C ALA A 398 8.48 43.92 -11.30
N GLN A 399 9.11 43.45 -12.38
CA GLN A 399 10.41 42.77 -12.31
C GLN A 399 11.52 43.69 -11.80
N MET A 400 11.60 44.92 -12.30
CA MET A 400 12.62 45.88 -11.86
C MET A 400 12.42 46.34 -10.41
N HIS A 401 11.17 46.45 -9.93
CA HIS A 401 10.89 46.73 -8.52
C HIS A 401 11.38 45.62 -7.58
N GLN A 402 11.42 44.36 -8.04
CA GLN A 402 11.98 43.26 -7.28
C GLN A 402 13.52 43.23 -7.36
N PHE A 403 14.09 43.59 -8.51
CA PHE A 403 15.52 43.46 -8.78
C PHE A 403 16.36 44.65 -8.32
N PHE A 404 15.93 45.89 -8.60
CA PHE A 404 16.73 47.10 -8.34
C PHE A 404 17.11 47.29 -6.87
N PRO A 405 16.29 46.96 -5.85
CA PRO A 405 16.70 47.04 -4.45
C PRO A 405 17.92 46.20 -4.08
N LEU A 406 18.28 45.20 -4.90
CA LEU A 406 19.44 44.34 -4.71
C LEU A 406 20.74 44.95 -5.27
N LEU A 407 20.65 46.01 -6.09
CA LEU A 407 21.79 46.65 -6.75
C LEU A 407 22.50 47.63 -5.81
N LEU A 408 23.83 47.73 -5.94
CA LEU A 408 24.66 48.54 -5.03
C LEU A 408 24.25 50.01 -4.93
N ARG A 409 23.73 50.63 -6.01
CA ARG A 409 23.28 52.03 -6.00
C ARG A 409 22.04 52.25 -5.14
N TRP A 410 21.12 51.28 -5.11
CA TRP A 410 19.79 51.43 -4.51
C TRP A 410 19.62 50.69 -3.18
N ARG A 411 20.53 49.76 -2.89
CA ARG A 411 20.54 49.01 -1.64
C ARG A 411 20.66 49.98 -0.47
N LYS A 412 19.59 50.11 0.32
CA LYS A 412 19.62 50.86 1.58
C LYS A 412 20.70 50.24 2.49
N LYS A 413 21.62 51.08 2.97
CA LYS A 413 22.63 50.66 3.96
C LYS A 413 22.01 50.34 5.30
#